data_AF-A0A919CWH6-F1
#
_entry.id   AF-A0A919CWH6-F1
#
_cell.length_a   1.000
_cell.length_b   1.000
_cell.length_c   1.000
_cell.angle_alpha   90.00
_cell.angle_beta   90.00
_cell.angle_gamma   90.00
#
_symmetry.space_group_name_H-M   'P 1'
#
loop_
_entity.id
_entity.type
_entity.pdbx_description
1 polymer ?
#
loop_
_entity_poly.entity_id
_entity_poly.type
_entity_poly.pdbx_seq_one_letter_code
_entity_poly.pdbx_strand_id
1 'polypeptide(L)' 'MRGEAVLLTGTVPSAHCRDEICGLVDEELRGRRVHCDVTVADASSPDQAEDLA' A
#
# COMPACT_ATOMS: atom_id res chain seq x y z
N MET A 1 -27.02 -4.71 -3.16
CA MET A 1 -25.83 -3.82 -3.12
C MET A 1 -24.92 -4.36 -2.02
N ARG A 2 -23.68 -4.78 -2.33
CA ARG A 2 -22.73 -5.24 -1.30
C ARG A 2 -22.14 -3.97 -0.66
N GLY A 3 -22.37 -3.83 0.65
CA GLY A 3 -22.12 -2.62 1.43
C GLY A 3 -20.67 -2.12 1.36
N GLU A 4 -20.53 -0.81 1.57
CA GLU A 4 -19.31 0.01 1.48
C GLU A 4 -18.04 -0.74 1.90
N ALA A 5 -17.27 -1.18 0.90
CA ALA A 5 -15.90 -1.61 1.10
C ALA A 5 -14.97 -0.45 0.75
N VAL A 6 -13.92 -0.26 1.56
CA VAL A 6 -12.90 0.75 1.35
C VAL A 6 -11.66 0.08 0.77
N LEU A 7 -11.19 0.58 -0.37
CA LEU A 7 -9.93 0.17 -0.98
C LEU A 7 -8.85 1.18 -0.60
N LEU A 8 -7.80 0.70 0.06
CA LEU A 8 -6.60 1.46 0.37
C LEU A 8 -5.48 0.98 -0.56
N THR A 9 -4.98 1.88 -1.40
CA THR A 9 -3.88 1.61 -2.34
C THR A 9 -2.75 2.60 -2.18
N GLY A 10 -1.52 2.16 -2.36
CA GLY A 10 -0.37 3.06 -2.39
C GLY A 10 0.96 2.34 -2.33
N THR A 11 2.03 3.13 -2.26
CA THR A 11 3.40 2.63 -2.09
C THR A 11 4.02 3.29 -0.88
N VAL A 12 4.71 2.50 -0.06
CA VAL A 12 5.35 2.94 1.19
C VAL A 12 6.83 2.58 1.18
N PRO A 13 7.68 3.27 1.94
CA PRO A 13 9.12 3.03 1.92
C PRO A 13 9.54 1.75 2.67
N SER A 14 8.65 1.15 3.48
CA SER A 14 8.97 -0.04 4.26
C SER A 14 7.73 -0.86 4.61
N ALA A 15 7.95 -2.15 4.91
CA ALA A 15 6.89 -3.02 5.43
C ALA A 15 6.35 -2.52 6.78
N HIS A 16 7.20 -1.93 7.63
CA HIS A 16 6.76 -1.35 8.89
C HIS A 16 5.73 -0.22 8.68
N CYS A 17 6.02 0.72 7.77
CA CYS A 17 5.08 1.78 7.42
C CYS A 17 3.76 1.22 6.87
N ARG A 18 3.82 0.17 6.04
CA ARG A 18 2.62 -0.50 5.53
C ARG A 18 1.76 -1.02 6.68
N ASP A 19 2.37 -1.74 7.61
CA ASP A 19 1.67 -2.44 8.69
C ASP A 19 1.06 -1.44 9.69
N GLU A 20 1.76 -0.35 10.01
CA GLU A 20 1.21 0.76 10.81
C GLU A 20 0.01 1.41 10.14
N ILE A 21 0.11 1.75 8.85
CA ILE A 21 -0.99 2.37 8.10
C ILE A 21 -2.19 1.42 8.03
N CYS A 22 -1.98 0.14 7.73
CA CYS A 22 -3.06 -0.84 7.66
C CYS A 22 -3.73 -1.05 9.03
N GLY A 23 -2.94 -1.06 10.12
CA GLY A 23 -3.46 -1.15 11.48
C GLY A 23 -4.33 0.05 11.87
N LEU A 24 -3.86 1.26 11.57
CA LEU A 24 -4.62 2.49 11.80
C LEU A 24 -5.94 2.49 11.00
N VAL A 25 -5.89 2.09 9.73
CA VAL A 25 -7.09 2.06 8.89
C VAL A 25 -8.09 1.01 9.37
N ASP A 26 -7.63 -0.16 9.81
CA ASP A 26 -8.52 -1.17 10.40
C ASP A 26 -9.19 -0.67 11.69
N GLU A 27 -8.45 0.05 12.53
CA GLU A 27 -8.97 0.65 13.77
C GLU A 27 -9.98 1.78 13.51
N GLU A 28 -9.66 2.72 12.62
CA GLU A 28 -10.50 3.88 12.31
C GLU A 28 -11.75 3.50 11.51
N LEU A 29 -11.65 2.48 10.64
CA LEU A 29 -12.74 2.00 9.81
C LEU A 29 -13.40 0.73 10.35
N ARG A 30 -13.28 0.45 11.65
CA ARG A 30 -13.93 -0.69 12.30
C ARG A 30 -15.40 -0.80 11.89
N GLY A 31 -15.80 -2.00 11.47
CA GLY A 31 -17.16 -2.29 10.99
C GLY A 31 -17.37 -2.06 9.49
N ARG A 32 -16.35 -1.55 8.77
CA ARG A 32 -16.31 -1.51 7.31
C ARG A 32 -15.32 -2.56 6.80
N ARG A 33 -15.58 -3.10 5.61
CA ARG A 33 -14.63 -4.02 4.96
C ARG A 33 -13.53 -3.20 4.32
N VAL A 34 -12.29 -3.35 4.77
CA VAL A 34 -11.13 -2.70 4.18
C VAL A 34 -10.32 -3.71 3.37
N HIS A 35 -9.89 -3.30 2.17
CA HIS A 35 -8.93 -4.01 1.36
C HIS A 35 -7.67 -3.16 1.23
N CYS A 36 -6.55 -3.66 1.76
CA CYS A 36 -5.26 -2.97 1.68
C CYS A 36 -4.40 -3.58 0.57
N ASP A 37 -4.13 -2.80 -0.45
CA ASP A 37 -3.23 -3.09 -1.57
C ASP A 37 -2.09 -2.06 -1.55
N VAL A 38 -1.25 -2.19 -0.53
CA VAL A 38 -0.12 -1.28 -0.28
C VAL A 38 1.18 -2.03 -0.52
N THR A 39 1.95 -1.53 -1.47
CA THR A 39 3.23 -2.10 -1.89
C THR A 39 4.39 -1.42 -1.17
N VAL A 40 5.42 -2.19 -0.86
CA VAL A 40 6.68 -1.60 -0.34
C VAL A 40 7.54 -1.26 -1.55
N ALA A 41 8.01 -0.03 -1.63
CA ALA A 41 8.97 0.39 -2.64
C ALA A 41 10.19 -0.53 -2.54
N ASP A 42 10.51 -1.20 -3.63
CA ASP A 42 11.79 -1.89 -3.74
C ASP A 42 12.88 -0.82 -3.79
N ALA A 43 13.88 -0.94 -2.90
CA ALA A 43 15.04 -0.04 -2.89
C ALA A 43 16.05 -0.41 -4.00
N SER A 44 15.79 -1.48 -4.74
CA SER A 44 16.46 -1.79 -5.99
C SER A 44 16.35 -0.57 -6.90
N SER A 45 17.50 0.03 -7.22
CA SER A 45 17.59 1.04 -8.27
C SER A 45 16.78 0.56 -9.48
N PRO A 46 15.98 1.42 -10.14
CA PRO A 46 15.42 1.03 -11.41
C PRO A 46 16.61 0.61 -12.29
N ASP A 47 16.64 -0.64 -12.74
CA ASP A 47 17.58 -1.15 -13.73
C ASP A 47 17.27 -0.42 -15.06
N GLN A 48 17.55 0.87 -15.12
CA GLN A 48 17.55 1.67 -16.33
C GLN A 48 19.00 2.09 -16.56
N ALA A 49 19.78 1.14 -17.03
CA ALA A 49 20.86 1.48 -17.93
C ALA A 49 20.20 2.01 -19.21
N GLU A 50 19.94 3.32 -19.26
CA GLU A 50 19.70 4.00 -20.52
C GLU A 50 20.98 3.88 -21.36
N ASP A 51 21.01 2.90 -22.26
CA ASP A 51 22.06 2.79 -23.29
C ASP A 51 21.79 3.86 -24.36
N LEU A 52 22.45 5.01 -24.21
CA LEU A 52 22.48 6.07 -25.21
C LEU A 52 23.50 5.68 -26.29
N ALA A 53 23.02 5.02 -27.35
CA ALA A 53 23.74 4.80 -28.61
C ALA A 53 23.73 6.05 -29.51
#